data_AF-A0A258KKF2-F1
#
_entry.id   AF-A0A258KKF2-F1
#
_cell.length_a   1.000
_cell.length_b   1.000
_cell.length_c   1.000
_cell.angle_alpha   90.00
_cell.angle_beta   90.00
_cell.angle_gamma   90.00
#
_symmetry.space_group_name_H-M   'P 1'
#
loop_
_entity.id
_entity.type
_entity.pdbx_description
1 polymer ?
#
loop_
_entity_poly.entity_id
_entity_poly.type
_entity_poly.pdbx_seq_one_letter_code
_entity_poly.pdbx_strand_id
1 'polypeptide(L)'
;GVVPGLLLSLAFVAYIVTRVLLNPKLAPSTAVEERTGWAKYELLVLYVIPLISIFVVVIGAMSGGIATPTESAALGAIATMALAGAYRALSVKALVTSLRGTVTISAMILFIILGATTFSQILSFSGTTEGIVSTIFNHGLSKSEILAGMLLLLIFLGIFVDQVSMMLITLPVFMPIVQRLDIDMVWFGILYLICMQLGLLLPPHGLLLMTMKGVAPPQVTMGHIFRAVVPYIAMSLLLLLLLIVFPKIATWLPALIG
;
A
#
# COMPACT_ATOMS: atom_id res chain seq x y z
N GLY A 1 9.62 -5.68 -1.50
CA GLY A 1 8.62 -4.68 -1.92
C GLY A 1 8.65 -4.39 -3.41
N VAL A 2 9.80 -3.96 -3.96
CA VAL A 2 9.92 -3.49 -5.36
C VAL A 2 9.54 -4.56 -6.40
N VAL A 3 10.04 -5.79 -6.27
CA VAL A 3 9.73 -6.88 -7.23
C VAL A 3 8.24 -7.24 -7.25
N PRO A 4 7.56 -7.51 -6.12
CA PRO A 4 6.11 -7.70 -6.12
C PRO A 4 5.34 -6.52 -6.71
N GLY A 5 5.77 -5.28 -6.43
CA GLY A 5 5.16 -4.08 -6.97
C GLY A 5 5.28 -3.99 -8.50
N LEU A 6 6.45 -4.29 -9.04
CA LEU A 6 6.67 -4.33 -10.49
C LEU A 6 5.88 -5.45 -11.16
N LEU A 7 5.81 -6.64 -10.56
CA LEU A 7 5.00 -7.75 -11.06
C LEU A 7 3.51 -7.37 -11.10
N LEU A 8 3.00 -6.75 -10.04
CA LEU A 8 1.62 -6.29 -9.99
C LEU A 8 1.35 -5.18 -11.02
N SER A 9 2.28 -4.24 -11.17
CA SER A 9 2.20 -3.17 -12.17
C SER A 9 2.16 -3.73 -13.59
N LEU A 10 3.05 -4.67 -13.92
CA LEU A 10 3.06 -5.37 -15.21
C LEU A 10 1.75 -6.14 -15.43
N ALA A 11 1.24 -6.84 -14.42
CA ALA A 11 -0.03 -7.55 -14.51
C ALA A 11 -1.20 -6.58 -14.80
N PHE A 12 -1.24 -5.43 -14.12
CA PHE A 12 -2.26 -4.41 -14.34
C PHE A 12 -2.18 -3.81 -15.75
N VAL A 13 -0.98 -3.46 -16.21
CA VAL A 13 -0.77 -2.94 -17.57
C VAL A 13 -1.15 -3.98 -18.61
N ALA A 14 -0.70 -5.22 -18.46
CA ALA A 14 -1.04 -6.32 -19.36
C ALA A 14 -2.55 -6.55 -19.41
N TYR A 15 -3.24 -6.53 -18.26
CA TYR A 15 -4.68 -6.61 -18.20
C TYR A 15 -5.37 -5.46 -18.95
N ILE A 16 -4.96 -4.21 -18.72
CA ILE A 16 -5.53 -3.04 -19.40
C ILE A 16 -5.35 -3.15 -20.91
N VAL A 17 -4.13 -3.43 -21.38
CA VAL A 17 -3.80 -3.57 -22.81
C VAL A 17 -4.62 -4.69 -23.43
N THR A 18 -4.67 -5.87 -22.81
CA THR A 18 -5.44 -7.02 -23.31
C THR A 18 -6.93 -6.68 -23.39
N ARG A 19 -7.48 -6.02 -22.36
CA ARG A 19 -8.91 -5.67 -22.30
C ARG A 19 -9.29 -4.63 -23.35
N VAL A 20 -8.39 -3.68 -23.65
CA VAL A 20 -8.57 -2.69 -24.72
C VAL A 20 -8.43 -3.34 -26.10
N LEU A 21 -7.48 -4.26 -26.30
CA LEU A 21 -7.34 -4.99 -27.57
C LEU A 21 -8.56 -5.87 -27.86
N LEU A 22 -9.11 -6.55 -26.85
CA LEU A 22 -10.30 -7.38 -26.99
C LEU A 22 -11.59 -6.58 -27.17
N ASN A 23 -11.66 -5.37 -26.62
CA ASN A 23 -12.80 -4.49 -26.82
C ASN A 23 -12.34 -3.03 -27.00
N PRO A 24 -11.99 -2.65 -28.25
CA PRO A 24 -11.50 -1.31 -28.57
C PRO A 24 -12.47 -0.18 -28.24
N LYS A 25 -13.77 -0.47 -28.08
CA LYS A 25 -14.79 0.53 -27.71
C LYS A 25 -14.58 1.10 -26.29
N LEU A 26 -13.74 0.47 -25.47
CA LEU A 26 -13.43 0.90 -24.12
C LEU A 26 -12.40 2.03 -24.05
N ALA A 27 -11.59 2.16 -25.10
CA ALA A 27 -10.73 3.30 -25.35
C ALA A 27 -11.13 3.87 -26.72
N PRO A 28 -12.33 4.49 -26.82
CA PRO A 28 -12.72 5.13 -28.07
C PRO A 28 -11.64 6.15 -28.41
N SER A 29 -11.18 6.13 -29.66
CA SER A 29 -10.25 7.13 -30.17
C SER A 29 -10.97 8.47 -30.15
N THR A 30 -10.96 9.17 -29.01
CA THR A 30 -11.20 10.60 -28.98
C THR A 30 -10.26 11.21 -29.99
N ALA A 31 -10.73 12.21 -30.75
CA ALA A 31 -9.87 12.99 -31.62
C ALA A 31 -8.69 13.46 -30.77
N VAL A 32 -7.54 12.83 -30.96
CA VAL A 32 -6.31 13.26 -30.31
C VAL A 32 -6.10 14.62 -30.91
N GLU A 33 -6.26 15.70 -30.14
CA GLU A 33 -5.69 16.98 -30.53
C GLU A 33 -4.23 16.67 -30.84
N GLU A 34 -3.87 16.68 -32.13
CA GLU A 34 -2.50 16.42 -32.56
C GLU A 34 -1.64 17.56 -32.02
N ARG A 35 -1.20 17.42 -30.76
CA ARG A 35 -0.26 18.34 -30.15
C ARG A 35 1.09 18.07 -30.79
N THR A 36 1.42 18.85 -31.81
CA THR A 36 2.69 18.79 -32.52
C THR A 36 3.81 19.50 -31.72
N GLY A 37 5.00 18.91 -31.67
CA GLY A 37 6.19 19.52 -31.06
C GLY A 37 6.26 19.44 -29.53
N TRP A 38 6.81 20.49 -28.90
CA TRP A 38 7.02 20.58 -27.44
C TRP A 38 5.72 20.55 -26.61
N ALA A 39 4.59 20.93 -27.20
CA ALA A 39 3.26 20.90 -26.56
C ALA A 39 2.80 19.48 -26.17
N LYS A 40 3.41 18.43 -26.76
CA LYS A 40 3.16 17.02 -26.37
C LYS A 40 3.78 16.68 -25.01
N TYR A 41 4.93 17.30 -24.70
CA TYR A 41 5.66 17.05 -23.47
C TYR A 41 5.25 18.01 -22.34
N GLU A 42 4.56 19.10 -22.66
CA GLU A 42 4.09 20.08 -21.68
C GLU A 42 3.33 19.42 -20.52
N LEU A 43 2.36 18.56 -20.82
CA LEU A 43 1.60 17.83 -19.79
C LEU A 43 2.50 16.90 -18.95
N LEU A 44 3.49 16.26 -19.57
CA LEU A 44 4.44 15.39 -18.88
C LEU A 44 5.35 16.21 -17.95
N VAL A 45 5.88 17.32 -18.44
CA VAL A 45 6.76 18.21 -17.67
C VAL A 45 6.01 18.92 -16.55
N LEU A 46 4.74 19.29 -16.77
CA LEU A 46 3.96 20.05 -15.80
C LEU A 46 3.18 19.19 -14.80
N TYR A 47 2.93 17.90 -15.05
CA TYR A 47 2.17 17.06 -14.12
C TYR A 47 2.90 15.80 -13.65
N VAL A 48 3.77 15.22 -14.49
CA VAL A 48 4.42 13.93 -14.20
C VAL A 48 5.80 14.13 -13.58
N ILE A 49 6.65 14.98 -14.17
CA ILE A 49 8.00 15.26 -13.66
C ILE A 49 8.00 15.75 -12.20
N PRO A 50 7.13 16.69 -11.77
CA PRO A 50 7.13 17.15 -10.38
C PRO A 50 6.86 16.01 -9.40
N LEU A 51 5.87 15.16 -9.71
CA LEU A 51 5.49 14.05 -8.85
C LEU A 51 6.59 12.98 -8.77
N ILE A 52 7.21 12.65 -9.91
CA ILE A 52 8.36 11.74 -9.98
C ILE A 52 9.56 12.34 -9.24
N SER A 53 9.79 13.65 -9.34
CA SER A 53 10.93 14.30 -8.68
C SER A 53 10.88 14.15 -7.15
N ILE A 54 9.70 14.29 -6.53
CA ILE A 54 9.51 14.02 -5.09
C ILE A 54 9.87 12.57 -4.78
N PHE A 55 9.39 11.62 -5.58
CA PHE A 55 9.70 10.20 -5.39
C PHE A 55 11.20 9.92 -5.49
N VAL A 56 11.89 10.49 -6.48
CA VAL A 56 13.33 10.34 -6.69
C VAL A 56 14.12 10.93 -5.51
N VAL A 57 13.72 12.09 -4.99
CA VAL A 57 14.34 12.69 -3.81
C VAL A 57 14.22 11.77 -2.60
N VAL A 58 13.01 11.26 -2.32
CA VAL A 58 12.74 10.40 -1.15
C VAL A 58 13.45 9.04 -1.28
N ILE A 59 13.23 8.33 -2.39
CA ILE A 59 13.82 6.99 -2.59
C ILE A 59 15.33 7.09 -2.79
N GLY A 60 15.81 8.11 -3.48
CA GLY A 60 17.25 8.34 -3.69
C GLY A 60 17.98 8.61 -2.37
N ALA A 61 17.42 9.47 -1.51
CA ALA A 61 17.99 9.74 -0.19
C ALA A 61 17.99 8.50 0.71
N MET A 62 16.92 7.71 0.67
CA MET A 62 16.78 6.49 1.47
C MET A 62 17.70 5.36 0.98
N SER A 63 17.77 5.13 -0.34
CA SER A 63 18.59 4.06 -0.94
C SER A 63 20.08 4.40 -0.95
N GLY A 64 20.41 5.70 -1.00
CA GLY A 64 21.79 6.18 -0.90
C GLY A 64 22.32 6.23 0.54
N GLY A 65 21.51 5.86 1.54
CA GLY A 65 21.89 5.92 2.96
C GLY A 65 22.09 7.34 3.50
N ILE A 66 21.64 8.35 2.77
CA ILE A 66 21.81 9.77 3.12
C ILE A 66 20.84 10.16 4.23
N ALA A 67 19.63 9.59 4.21
CA ALA A 67 18.56 9.91 5.13
C ALA A 67 17.83 8.64 5.59
N THR A 68 17.48 8.60 6.88
CA THR A 68 16.56 7.60 7.44
C THR A 68 15.15 7.76 6.86
N PRO A 69 14.23 6.79 7.04
CA PRO A 69 12.86 6.91 6.53
C PRO A 69 12.13 8.17 7.03
N THR A 70 12.36 8.56 8.28
CA THR A 70 11.76 9.77 8.88
C THR A 70 12.34 11.05 8.28
N GLU A 71 13.66 11.11 8.07
CA GLU A 71 14.32 12.25 7.42
C GLU A 71 13.96 12.34 5.93
N SER A 72 13.82 11.20 5.26
CA SER A 72 13.35 11.12 3.87
C SER A 72 11.91 11.63 3.74
N ALA A 73 11.04 11.37 4.72
CA ALA A 73 9.70 11.95 4.75
C ALA A 73 9.73 13.48 4.91
N ALA A 74 10.64 14.01 5.74
CA ALA A 74 10.83 15.46 5.88
C ALA A 74 11.33 16.10 4.57
N LEU A 75 12.29 15.48 3.90
CA LEU A 75 12.76 15.90 2.57
C LEU A 75 11.64 15.89 1.54
N GLY A 76 10.79 14.85 1.53
CA GLY A 76 9.61 14.79 0.67
C GLY A 76 8.61 15.93 0.92
N ALA A 77 8.39 16.30 2.19
CA ALA A 77 7.54 17.43 2.55
C ALA A 77 8.12 18.76 2.08
N ILE A 78 9.43 18.99 2.26
CA ILE A 78 10.14 20.18 1.77
C ILE A 78 10.07 20.26 0.24
N ALA A 79 10.33 19.16 -0.46
CA ALA A 79 10.24 19.10 -1.92
C ALA A 79 8.82 19.41 -2.41
N THR A 80 7.80 18.88 -1.73
CA THR A 80 6.38 19.16 -2.03
C THR A 80 6.04 20.63 -1.79
N MET A 81 6.53 21.24 -0.71
CA MET A 81 6.33 22.68 -0.44
C MET A 81 7.02 23.56 -1.49
N ALA A 82 8.24 23.22 -1.90
CA ALA A 82 8.98 23.92 -2.93
C ALA A 82 8.23 23.88 -4.27
N LEU A 83 7.72 22.70 -4.66
CA LEU A 83 6.88 22.55 -5.84
C LEU A 83 5.58 23.33 -5.72
N ALA A 84 4.84 23.21 -4.60
CA ALA A 84 3.62 23.99 -4.40
C ALA A 84 3.86 25.52 -4.52
N GLY A 85 5.03 25.99 -4.07
CA GLY A 85 5.50 27.36 -4.28
C GLY A 85 5.75 27.69 -5.77
N ALA A 86 6.43 26.81 -6.50
CA ALA A 86 6.66 26.95 -7.94
C ALA A 86 5.36 27.00 -8.76
N TYR A 87 4.33 26.23 -8.36
CA TYR A 87 2.99 26.25 -8.95
C TYR A 87 2.14 27.45 -8.50
N ARG A 88 2.67 28.33 -7.64
CA ARG A 88 1.94 29.46 -7.02
C ARG A 88 0.65 29.02 -6.29
N ALA A 89 0.60 27.76 -5.85
CA ALA A 89 -0.53 27.19 -5.12
C ALA A 89 -0.34 27.26 -3.60
N LEU A 90 0.85 27.67 -3.13
CA LEU A 90 1.18 27.76 -1.72
C LEU A 90 0.55 29.02 -1.10
N SER A 91 -0.47 28.80 -0.27
CA SER A 91 -1.07 29.85 0.57
C SER A 91 -1.00 29.45 2.04
N VAL A 92 -0.97 30.44 2.94
CA VAL A 92 -1.00 30.19 4.39
C VAL A 92 -2.23 29.37 4.78
N LYS A 93 -3.38 29.64 4.15
CA LYS A 93 -4.61 28.86 4.35
C LYS A 93 -4.42 27.40 3.96
N ALA A 94 -3.87 27.12 2.76
CA ALA A 94 -3.61 25.75 2.31
C ALA A 94 -2.61 25.02 3.20
N LEU A 95 -1.57 25.72 3.68
CA LEU A 95 -0.58 25.18 4.61
C LEU A 95 -1.22 24.79 5.95
N VAL A 96 -1.99 25.70 6.56
CA VAL A 96 -2.67 25.43 7.84
C VAL A 96 -3.71 24.31 7.70
N THR A 97 -4.47 24.26 6.61
CA THR A 97 -5.42 23.18 6.34
C THR A 97 -4.70 21.83 6.23
N SER A 98 -3.58 21.78 5.50
CA SER A 98 -2.79 20.56 5.32
C SER A 98 -2.17 20.10 6.65
N LEU A 99 -1.56 21.02 7.41
CA LEU A 99 -0.98 20.72 8.72
C LEU A 99 -2.03 20.22 9.71
N ARG A 100 -3.21 20.83 9.75
CA ARG A 100 -4.29 20.39 10.65
C ARG A 100 -4.75 18.98 10.29
N GLY A 101 -4.89 18.67 9.00
CA GLY A 101 -5.21 17.32 8.52
C GLY A 101 -4.13 16.31 8.95
N THR A 102 -2.86 16.64 8.74
CA THR A 102 -1.73 15.80 9.17
C THR A 102 -1.74 15.55 10.67
N VAL A 103 -1.90 16.60 11.48
CA VAL A 103 -1.92 16.49 12.95
C VAL A 103 -3.09 15.61 13.41
N THR A 104 -4.28 15.74 12.82
CA THR A 104 -5.43 14.89 13.18
C THR A 104 -5.13 13.41 12.90
N ILE A 105 -4.61 13.08 11.72
CA ILE A 105 -4.27 11.70 11.36
C ILE A 105 -3.13 11.18 12.26
N SER A 106 -2.07 11.96 12.46
CA SER A 106 -0.95 11.60 13.33
C SER A 106 -1.38 11.39 14.78
N ALA A 107 -2.28 12.22 15.32
CA ALA A 107 -2.80 12.07 16.68
C ALA A 107 -3.61 10.76 16.84
N MET A 108 -4.46 10.43 15.86
CA MET A 108 -5.17 9.14 15.85
C MET A 108 -4.19 7.97 15.84
N ILE A 109 -3.17 8.03 14.98
CA ILE A 109 -2.12 7.00 14.89
C ILE A 109 -1.38 6.86 16.23
N LEU A 110 -0.91 7.96 16.83
CA LEU A 110 -0.18 7.93 18.10
C LEU A 110 -1.02 7.35 19.25
N PHE A 111 -2.32 7.64 19.28
CA PHE A 111 -3.23 7.08 20.28
C PHE A 111 -3.40 5.56 20.12
N ILE A 112 -3.52 5.08 18.87
CA ILE A 112 -3.56 3.64 18.58
C ILE A 112 -2.22 2.98 18.93
N ILE A 113 -1.08 3.61 18.62
CA ILE A 113 0.24 3.11 19.01
C ILE A 113 0.30 2.90 20.52
N LEU A 114 -0.12 3.89 21.31
CA LEU A 114 -0.09 3.82 22.77
C LEU A 114 -0.90 2.63 23.31
N GLY A 115 -2.12 2.42 22.79
CA GLY A 115 -2.94 1.27 23.14
C GLY A 115 -2.33 -0.06 22.70
N ALA A 116 -1.84 -0.12 21.46
CA ALA A 116 -1.22 -1.31 20.87
C ALA A 116 0.06 -1.73 21.58
N THR A 117 0.95 -0.78 21.92
CA THR A 117 2.19 -1.07 22.65
C THR A 117 1.90 -1.57 24.05
N THR A 118 0.93 -0.97 24.74
CA THR A 118 0.50 -1.40 26.07
C THR A 118 -0.08 -2.81 26.00
N PHE A 119 -0.95 -3.08 25.03
CA PHE A 119 -1.52 -4.40 24.78
C PHE A 119 -0.44 -5.45 24.47
N SER A 120 0.52 -5.12 23.61
CA SER A 120 1.66 -6.00 23.27
C SER A 120 2.48 -6.39 24.49
N GLN A 121 2.78 -5.43 25.35
CA GLN A 121 3.55 -5.67 26.57
C GLN A 121 2.76 -6.60 27.49
N ILE A 122 1.49 -6.31 27.74
CA ILE A 122 0.62 -7.17 28.58
C ILE A 122 0.56 -8.59 28.01
N LEU A 123 0.39 -8.76 26.69
CA LEU A 123 0.31 -10.06 26.03
C LEU A 123 1.62 -10.85 26.14
N SER A 124 2.76 -10.15 26.07
CA SER A 124 4.08 -10.75 26.28
C SER A 124 4.30 -11.14 27.74
N PHE A 125 3.88 -10.31 28.69
CA PHE A 125 4.00 -10.58 30.12
C PHE A 125 3.05 -11.68 30.61
N SER A 126 1.85 -11.79 30.03
CA SER A 126 0.85 -12.79 30.43
C SER A 126 1.19 -14.20 29.97
N GLY A 127 2.25 -14.38 29.16
CA GLY A 127 2.57 -15.67 28.53
C GLY A 127 1.53 -16.13 27.50
N THR A 128 0.54 -15.29 27.16
CA THR A 128 -0.53 -15.64 26.21
C THR A 128 0.03 -15.97 24.84
N THR A 129 1.10 -15.29 24.42
CA THR A 129 1.86 -15.62 23.21
C THR A 129 2.31 -17.08 23.20
N GLU A 130 2.85 -17.58 24.31
CA GLU A 130 3.27 -18.99 24.42
C GLU A 130 2.07 -19.93 24.48
N GLY A 131 0.97 -19.53 25.12
CA GLY A 131 -0.29 -20.28 25.16
C GLY A 131 -0.92 -20.44 23.77
N ILE A 132 -0.94 -19.38 22.95
CA ILE A 132 -1.47 -19.43 21.58
C ILE A 132 -0.59 -20.35 20.72
N VAL A 133 0.72 -20.15 20.76
CA VAL A 133 1.67 -20.94 19.98
C VAL A 133 1.61 -22.43 20.37
N SER A 134 1.60 -22.74 21.67
CA SER A 134 1.48 -24.13 22.14
C SER A 134 0.13 -24.76 21.80
N THR A 135 -0.99 -24.03 21.88
CA THR A 135 -2.30 -24.53 21.47
C THR A 135 -2.34 -24.86 19.97
N ILE A 136 -1.72 -24.02 19.15
CA ILE A 136 -1.61 -24.22 17.71
C ILE A 136 -0.75 -25.44 17.38
N PHE A 137 0.41 -25.60 18.03
CA PHE A 137 1.26 -26.78 17.87
C PHE A 137 0.60 -28.07 18.35
N ASN A 138 -0.18 -28.01 19.44
CA ASN A 138 -0.93 -29.15 19.98
C ASN A 138 -2.06 -29.62 19.04
N HIS A 139 -2.61 -28.72 18.21
CA HIS A 139 -3.59 -29.08 17.18
C HIS A 139 -2.95 -29.59 15.88
N GLY A 140 -1.62 -29.63 15.79
CA GLY A 140 -0.91 -30.15 14.60
C GLY A 140 -0.99 -29.25 13.37
N LEU A 141 -1.36 -27.98 13.53
CA LEU A 141 -1.45 -27.04 12.41
C LEU A 141 -0.06 -26.77 11.82
N SER A 142 0.04 -26.85 10.50
CA SER A 142 1.24 -26.52 9.74
C SER A 142 1.52 -25.01 9.77
N LYS A 143 2.80 -24.64 9.62
CA LYS A 143 3.23 -23.22 9.51
C LYS A 143 2.44 -22.46 8.44
N SER A 144 2.11 -23.12 7.33
CA SER A 144 1.33 -22.58 6.23
C SER A 144 -0.13 -22.28 6.60
N GLU A 145 -0.76 -23.11 7.43
CA GLU A 145 -2.16 -22.90 7.85
C GLU A 145 -2.28 -21.72 8.80
N ILE A 146 -1.33 -21.56 9.71
CA ILE A 146 -1.26 -20.41 10.63
C ILE A 146 -1.07 -19.13 9.83
N LEU A 147 -0.12 -19.14 8.90
CA LEU A 147 0.12 -18.01 8.01
C LEU A 147 -1.13 -17.67 7.19
N ALA A 148 -1.79 -18.66 6.58
CA ALA A 148 -3.02 -18.45 5.83
C ALA A 148 -4.12 -17.85 6.71
N GLY A 149 -4.29 -18.33 7.94
CA GLY A 149 -5.23 -17.76 8.91
C GLY A 149 -4.91 -16.30 9.26
N MET A 150 -3.64 -15.96 9.46
CA MET A 150 -3.21 -14.58 9.70
C MET A 150 -3.51 -13.68 8.51
N LEU A 151 -3.19 -14.11 7.28
CA LEU A 151 -3.45 -13.35 6.06
C LEU A 151 -4.96 -13.18 5.80
N LEU A 152 -5.76 -14.22 6.03
CA LEU A 152 -7.22 -14.14 5.93
C LEU A 152 -7.79 -13.17 6.95
N LEU A 153 -7.29 -13.17 8.19
CA LEU A 153 -7.67 -12.20 9.20
C LEU A 153 -7.32 -10.78 8.76
N LEU A 154 -6.14 -10.55 8.16
CA LEU A 154 -5.78 -9.23 7.63
C LEU A 154 -6.67 -8.78 6.48
N ILE A 155 -7.00 -9.68 5.55
CA ILE A 155 -7.92 -9.37 4.45
C ILE A 155 -9.29 -9.00 5.03
N PHE A 156 -9.79 -9.78 6.00
CA PHE A 156 -11.05 -9.51 6.67
C PHE A 156 -11.02 -8.17 7.44
N LEU A 157 -9.96 -7.90 8.20
CA LEU A 157 -9.85 -6.68 8.99
C LEU A 157 -9.67 -5.45 8.10
N GLY A 158 -8.93 -5.58 6.99
CA GLY A 158 -8.70 -4.51 6.01
C GLY A 158 -9.97 -4.06 5.28
N ILE A 159 -11.05 -4.85 5.31
CA ILE A 159 -12.38 -4.46 4.81
C ILE A 159 -13.02 -3.39 5.72
N PHE A 160 -12.67 -3.34 7.00
CA PHE A 160 -13.30 -2.47 8.00
C PHE A 160 -12.40 -1.36 8.53
N VAL A 161 -11.09 -1.62 8.59
CA VAL A 161 -10.10 -0.79 9.28
C VAL A 161 -9.13 -0.20 8.27
N ASP A 162 -8.69 1.04 8.50
CA ASP A 162 -7.67 1.68 7.67
C ASP A 162 -6.30 1.01 7.82
N GLN A 163 -5.44 1.21 6.81
CA GLN A 163 -4.13 0.60 6.72
C GLN A 163 -3.30 0.77 8.00
N VAL A 164 -3.19 2.00 8.53
CA VAL A 164 -2.27 2.26 9.65
C VAL A 164 -2.82 1.65 10.94
N SER A 165 -4.11 1.83 11.20
CA SER A 165 -4.76 1.23 12.38
C SER A 165 -4.66 -0.30 12.37
N MET A 166 -4.85 -0.93 11.22
CA MET A 166 -4.69 -2.39 11.06
C MET A 166 -3.28 -2.84 11.42
N MET A 167 -2.26 -2.10 10.92
CA MET A 167 -0.85 -2.35 11.23
C MET A 167 -0.58 -2.36 12.72
N LEU A 168 -1.02 -1.32 13.40
CA LEU A 168 -0.71 -1.12 14.81
C LEU A 168 -1.44 -2.11 15.71
N ILE A 169 -2.66 -2.54 15.36
CA ILE A 169 -3.41 -3.52 16.15
C ILE A 169 -2.86 -4.93 15.96
N THR A 170 -2.49 -5.31 14.73
CA THR A 170 -2.16 -6.70 14.39
C THR A 170 -0.68 -7.05 14.52
N LEU A 171 0.24 -6.13 14.18
CA LEU A 171 1.69 -6.41 14.28
C LEU A 171 2.13 -6.85 15.67
N PRO A 172 1.68 -6.25 16.78
CA PRO A 172 2.15 -6.66 18.10
C PRO A 172 1.75 -8.09 18.47
N VAL A 173 0.65 -8.59 17.89
CA VAL A 173 0.20 -9.98 18.06
C VAL A 173 0.92 -10.91 17.07
N PHE A 174 1.13 -10.44 15.84
CA PHE A 174 1.65 -11.26 14.75
C PHE A 174 3.16 -11.45 14.80
N MET A 175 3.91 -10.41 15.14
CA MET A 175 5.37 -10.45 15.24
C MET A 175 5.90 -11.57 16.14
N PRO A 176 5.40 -11.75 17.38
CA PRO A 176 5.91 -12.82 18.23
C PRO A 176 5.54 -14.22 17.71
N ILE A 177 4.41 -14.38 17.03
CA ILE A 177 4.01 -15.66 16.39
C ILE A 177 4.95 -15.98 15.22
N VAL A 178 5.20 -15.01 14.33
CA VAL A 178 6.10 -15.14 13.17
C VAL A 178 7.52 -15.49 13.62
N GLN A 179 8.01 -14.84 14.68
CA GLN A 179 9.30 -15.13 15.30
C GLN A 179 9.39 -16.56 15.84
N ARG A 180 8.36 -17.02 16.55
CA ARG A 180 8.31 -18.39 17.11
C ARG A 180 8.19 -19.48 16.05
N LEU A 181 7.57 -19.18 14.91
CA LEU A 181 7.42 -20.12 13.80
C LEU A 181 8.65 -20.15 12.86
N ASP A 182 9.69 -19.36 13.14
CA ASP A 182 10.85 -19.13 12.25
C ASP A 182 10.41 -18.75 10.83
N ILE A 183 9.40 -17.90 10.72
CA ILE A 183 8.96 -17.34 9.45
C ILE A 183 9.83 -16.12 9.14
N ASP A 184 10.34 -16.04 7.91
CA ASP A 184 11.09 -14.88 7.44
C ASP A 184 10.25 -13.60 7.56
N MET A 185 10.75 -12.64 8.36
CA MET A 185 10.04 -11.39 8.66
C MET A 185 9.86 -10.51 7.43
N VAL A 186 10.80 -10.55 6.48
CA VAL A 186 10.75 -9.75 5.26
C VAL A 186 9.67 -10.30 4.33
N TRP A 187 9.62 -11.62 4.17
CA TRP A 187 8.60 -12.30 3.41
C TRP A 187 7.21 -12.08 4.02
N PHE A 188 7.06 -12.27 5.34
CA PHE A 188 5.82 -11.97 6.04
C PHE A 188 5.42 -10.50 5.85
N GLY A 189 6.37 -9.56 5.99
CA GLY A 189 6.13 -8.14 5.77
C GLY A 189 5.64 -7.82 4.35
N ILE A 190 6.17 -8.49 3.33
CA ILE A 190 5.72 -8.33 1.93
C ILE A 190 4.27 -8.84 1.76
N LEU A 191 3.97 -10.04 2.27
CA LEU A 191 2.61 -10.59 2.24
C LEU A 191 1.63 -9.69 3.00
N TYR A 192 2.05 -9.22 4.17
CA TYR A 192 1.33 -8.27 5.01
C TYR A 192 0.97 -7.02 4.22
N LEU A 193 1.96 -6.35 3.61
CA LEU A 193 1.77 -5.14 2.80
C LEU A 193 0.78 -5.36 1.64
N ILE A 194 0.82 -6.52 0.97
CA ILE A 194 -0.12 -6.85 -0.10
C ILE A 194 -1.54 -7.01 0.48
N CYS A 195 -1.70 -7.69 1.62
CA CYS A 195 -2.99 -7.81 2.30
C CYS A 195 -3.54 -6.44 2.73
N MET A 196 -2.69 -5.53 3.22
CA MET A 196 -3.11 -4.16 3.55
C MET A 196 -3.63 -3.42 2.31
N GLN A 197 -2.89 -3.50 1.21
CA GLN A 197 -3.24 -2.86 -0.05
C GLN A 197 -4.57 -3.42 -0.59
N LEU A 198 -4.76 -4.73 -0.48
CA LEU A 198 -6.02 -5.41 -0.81
C LEU A 198 -7.18 -4.89 0.04
N GLY A 199 -6.99 -4.71 1.35
CA GLY A 199 -7.99 -4.13 2.26
C GLY A 199 -8.55 -2.79 1.77
N LEU A 200 -7.66 -1.90 1.33
CA LEU A 200 -8.03 -0.58 0.79
C LEU A 200 -8.78 -0.63 -0.56
N LEU A 201 -8.72 -1.76 -1.27
CA LEU A 201 -9.40 -2.01 -2.54
C LEU A 201 -10.69 -2.81 -2.38
N LEU A 202 -10.92 -3.48 -1.24
CA LEU A 202 -12.10 -4.29 -1.01
C LEU A 202 -13.29 -3.42 -0.57
N PRO A 203 -14.50 -3.62 -1.14
CA PRO A 203 -15.74 -3.03 -0.61
C PRO A 203 -16.01 -3.59 0.81
N PRO A 204 -16.52 -2.82 1.79
CA PRO A 204 -17.32 -1.58 1.73
C PRO A 204 -16.57 -0.28 2.05
N HIS A 205 -15.40 -0.31 2.69
CA HIS A 205 -14.62 0.90 3.00
C HIS A 205 -13.87 1.42 1.77
N GLY A 206 -13.19 0.54 1.01
CA GLY A 206 -12.59 0.83 -0.29
C GLY A 206 -12.09 2.26 -0.48
N LEU A 207 -11.21 2.76 0.40
CA LEU A 207 -10.83 4.19 0.44
C LEU A 207 -10.29 4.67 -0.92
N LEU A 208 -9.56 3.80 -1.61
CA LEU A 208 -9.04 4.03 -2.95
C LEU A 208 -10.16 4.13 -4.00
N LEU A 209 -11.24 3.38 -3.83
CA LEU A 209 -12.42 3.43 -4.71
C LEU A 209 -13.23 4.71 -4.50
N MET A 210 -13.35 5.16 -3.24
CA MET A 210 -14.00 6.42 -2.90
C MET A 210 -13.22 7.64 -3.40
N THR A 211 -11.88 7.60 -3.32
CA THR A 211 -11.03 8.65 -3.91
C THR A 211 -11.15 8.68 -5.43
N MET A 212 -11.19 7.52 -6.10
CA MET A 212 -11.47 7.45 -7.54
C MET A 212 -12.85 8.02 -7.88
N LYS A 213 -13.88 7.78 -7.05
CA LYS A 213 -15.19 8.40 -7.25
C LYS A 213 -15.18 9.92 -7.13
N GLY A 214 -14.33 10.47 -6.27
CA GLY A 214 -14.18 11.91 -6.06
C GLY A 214 -13.61 12.66 -7.27
N VAL A 215 -12.79 11.99 -8.09
CA VAL A 215 -12.23 12.54 -9.33
C VAL A 215 -12.98 12.09 -10.59
N ALA A 216 -13.83 11.06 -10.49
CA ALA A 216 -14.57 10.53 -11.62
C ALA A 216 -15.77 11.42 -12.01
N PRO A 217 -16.12 11.49 -13.32
CA PRO A 217 -17.29 12.22 -13.78
C PRO A 217 -18.58 11.82 -13.04
N PRO A 218 -19.60 12.71 -12.97
CA PRO A 218 -20.87 12.44 -12.28
C PRO A 218 -21.58 11.17 -12.79
N GLN A 219 -21.33 10.83 -14.06
CA GLN A 219 -21.87 9.68 -14.80
C GLN A 219 -21.37 8.33 -14.25
N VAL A 220 -20.24 8.32 -13.54
CA VAL A 220 -19.64 7.10 -12.99
C VAL A 220 -20.18 6.85 -11.59
N THR A 221 -20.96 5.78 -11.44
CA THR A 221 -21.51 5.33 -10.15
C THR A 221 -20.49 4.50 -9.36
N MET A 222 -20.66 4.41 -8.04
CA MET A 222 -19.85 3.52 -7.20
C MET A 222 -19.95 2.06 -7.64
N GLY A 223 -21.12 1.62 -8.12
CA GLY A 223 -21.30 0.27 -8.67
C GLY A 223 -20.41 -0.01 -9.90
N HIS A 224 -20.17 0.99 -10.75
CA HIS A 224 -19.23 0.85 -11.87
C HIS A 224 -17.79 0.66 -11.39
N ILE A 225 -17.39 1.43 -10.36
CA ILE A 225 -16.05 1.35 -9.77
C ILE A 225 -15.85 -0.01 -9.09
N PHE A 226 -16.84 -0.48 -8.34
CA PHE A 226 -16.79 -1.78 -7.66
C PHE A 226 -16.69 -2.95 -8.63
N ARG A 227 -17.40 -2.91 -9.76
CA ARG A 227 -17.24 -3.94 -10.81
C ARG A 227 -15.89 -3.83 -11.51
N ALA A 228 -15.37 -2.62 -11.70
CA ALA A 228 -14.09 -2.40 -12.37
C ALA A 228 -12.89 -2.86 -11.53
N VAL A 229 -12.98 -2.84 -10.19
CA VAL A 229 -11.86 -3.25 -9.31
C VAL A 229 -11.72 -4.77 -9.18
N VAL A 230 -12.78 -5.57 -9.36
CA VAL A 230 -12.76 -7.05 -9.26
C VAL A 230 -11.54 -7.70 -9.93
N PRO A 231 -11.19 -7.41 -11.20
CA PRO A 231 -10.02 -8.00 -11.84
C PRO A 231 -8.70 -7.61 -11.15
N TYR A 232 -8.60 -6.41 -10.58
CA TYR A 232 -7.41 -5.97 -9.83
C TYR A 232 -7.28 -6.68 -8.48
N ILE A 233 -8.40 -6.94 -7.81
CA ILE A 233 -8.44 -7.76 -6.60
C ILE A 233 -8.00 -9.19 -6.93
N ALA A 234 -8.53 -9.77 -8.01
CA ALA A 234 -8.15 -11.11 -8.46
C ALA A 234 -6.65 -11.21 -8.77
N MET A 235 -6.09 -10.27 -9.53
CA MET A 235 -4.65 -10.22 -9.82
C MET A 235 -3.80 -10.07 -8.55
N SER A 236 -4.26 -9.26 -7.59
CA SER A 236 -3.55 -9.07 -6.31
C SER A 236 -3.61 -10.32 -5.42
N LEU A 237 -4.75 -11.02 -5.38
CA LEU A 237 -4.89 -12.31 -4.70
C LEU A 237 -4.06 -13.41 -5.38
N LEU A 238 -3.99 -13.42 -6.70
CA LEU A 238 -3.13 -14.34 -7.45
C LEU A 238 -1.65 -14.08 -7.12
N LEU A 239 -1.22 -12.82 -7.05
CA LEU A 239 0.13 -12.48 -6.62
C LEU A 239 0.39 -12.94 -5.18
N LEU A 240 -0.57 -12.75 -4.27
CA LEU A 240 -0.47 -13.22 -2.89
C LEU A 240 -0.28 -14.74 -2.83
N LEU A 241 -1.10 -15.51 -3.55
CA LEU A 241 -0.97 -16.97 -3.66
C LEU A 241 0.38 -17.38 -4.26
N LEU A 242 0.82 -16.69 -5.31
CA LEU A 242 2.09 -16.96 -5.96
C LEU A 242 3.27 -16.72 -5.01
N LEU A 243 3.22 -15.69 -4.18
CA LEU A 243 4.25 -15.42 -3.16
C LEU A 243 4.20 -16.39 -1.98
N ILE A 244 3.04 -16.97 -1.67
CA ILE A 244 2.90 -18.04 -0.68
C ILE A 244 3.57 -19.32 -1.19
N VAL A 245 3.34 -19.69 -2.45
CA VAL A 245 3.92 -20.90 -3.07
C VAL A 245 5.40 -20.72 -3.44
N PHE A 246 5.79 -19.52 -3.88
CA PHE A 246 7.15 -19.20 -4.30
C PHE A 246 7.72 -18.02 -3.49
N PRO A 247 8.11 -18.25 -2.21
CA PRO A 247 8.64 -17.20 -1.33
C PRO A 247 9.90 -16.53 -1.90
N LYS A 248 10.67 -17.26 -2.71
CA LYS A 248 11.88 -16.77 -3.38
C LYS A 248 11.63 -15.54 -4.26
N ILE A 249 10.43 -15.35 -4.81
CA ILE A 249 10.13 -14.17 -5.66
C ILE A 249 10.06 -12.88 -4.83
N ALA A 250 9.65 -12.99 -3.57
CA ALA A 250 9.62 -11.87 -2.63
C ALA A 250 10.99 -11.60 -1.98
N THR A 251 11.78 -12.65 -1.72
CA THR A 251 13.06 -12.56 -1.00
C THR A 251 14.29 -12.43 -1.89
N TRP A 252 14.18 -12.67 -3.20
CA TRP A 252 15.33 -12.64 -4.11
C TRP A 252 16.00 -11.26 -4.20
N LEU A 253 15.22 -10.16 -4.23
CA LEU A 253 15.80 -8.82 -4.34
C LEU A 253 16.42 -8.32 -3.01
N PRO A 254 15.77 -8.48 -1.83
CA PRO A 254 16.44 -8.24 -0.55
C PRO A 254 17.75 -9.04 -0.43
N ALA A 255 17.75 -10.34 -0.74
CA ALA A 255 18.96 -11.18 -0.66
C ALA A 255 20.09 -10.80 -1.64
N LEU A 256 19.82 -9.96 -2.65
CA LEU A 256 20.80 -9.47 -3.61
C LEU A 256 21.33 -8.07 -3.27
N ILE A 257 20.59 -7.31 -2.45
CA ILE A 257 20.90 -5.94 -2.04
C ILE A 257 21.32 -5.87 -0.55
N GLY A 258 21.09 -6.92 0.24
CA GLY A 258 21.50 -7.06 1.64
C GLY A 258 20.90 -8.30 2.31
#